data_AF-H2JEH8-F1
#
_entry.id   AF-H2JEH8-F1
#
_cell.length_a   1.000
_cell.length_b   1.000
_cell.length_c   1.000
_cell.angle_alpha   90.00
_cell.angle_beta   90.00
_cell.angle_gamma   90.00
#
_symmetry.space_group_name_H-M   'P 1'
#
loop_
_entity.id
_entity.type
_entity.pdbx_description
1 polymer ?
#
loop_
_entity_poly.entity_id
_entity_poly.type
_entity_poly.pdbx_seq_one_letter_code
_entity_poly.pdbx_strand_id
1 'polypeptide(L)'
;MSIKPIDFQMVIPKTSEVSKIYNDDVNKNQAIQQQQQTASQTKIDNNLKQVVNRENVQNGRVKEKQEKDNSRQNEKKKKRQNKDDDRPTIDIRV
;
A
#
# COMPACT_ATOMS: atom_id res chain seq x y z
N MET A 1 -69.84 -14.06 15.17
CA MET A 1 -68.62 -13.74 15.94
C MET A 1 -68.40 -12.24 15.86
N SER A 2 -68.52 -11.53 16.99
CA SER A 2 -68.34 -10.08 17.07
C SER A 2 -66.90 -9.77 17.52
N ILE A 3 -66.12 -9.12 16.66
CA ILE A 3 -64.78 -8.64 16.98
C ILE A 3 -64.91 -7.55 18.05
N LYS A 4 -64.15 -7.65 19.15
CA LYS A 4 -64.18 -6.67 20.23
C LYS A 4 -63.25 -5.51 19.88
N PRO A 5 -63.53 -4.26 20.31
CA PRO A 5 -62.65 -3.12 20.06
C PRO A 5 -61.21 -3.29 20.57
N ILE A 6 -60.98 -4.14 21.57
CA ILE A 6 -59.64 -4.50 22.07
C ILE A 6 -58.82 -5.26 21.01
N ASP A 7 -59.50 -6.06 20.17
CA ASP A 7 -58.87 -6.85 19.12
C ASP A 7 -58.33 -5.91 18.01
N PHE A 8 -59.01 -4.79 17.75
CA PHE A 8 -58.53 -3.76 16.82
C PHE A 8 -57.26 -3.05 17.28
N GLN A 9 -57.05 -2.89 18.60
CA GLN A 9 -55.83 -2.27 19.13
C GLN A 9 -54.59 -3.16 18.96
N MET A 10 -54.78 -4.48 18.87
CA MET A 10 -53.68 -5.42 18.59
C MET A 10 -53.39 -5.55 17.09
N VAL A 11 -54.37 -5.29 16.23
CA VAL A 11 -54.24 -5.38 14.76
C VAL A 11 -53.60 -4.12 14.17
N ILE A 12 -53.72 -2.96 14.82
CA ILE A 12 -53.08 -1.72 14.36
C ILE A 12 -51.61 -1.77 14.79
N PRO A 13 -50.65 -1.87 13.84
CA PRO A 13 -49.24 -1.83 14.18
C PRO A 13 -48.97 -0.49 14.87
N LYS A 14 -48.44 -0.56 16.09
CA LYS A 14 -48.08 0.67 16.81
C LYS A 14 -47.04 1.37 15.97
N THR A 15 -47.31 2.62 15.60
CA THR A 15 -46.40 3.42 14.76
C THR A 15 -44.98 3.48 15.33
N SER A 16 -44.83 3.33 16.65
CA SER A 16 -43.53 3.20 17.33
C SER A 16 -42.79 1.90 17.00
N GLU A 17 -43.46 0.78 16.84
CA GLU A 17 -42.85 -0.51 16.53
C GLU A 17 -42.38 -0.54 15.07
N VAL A 18 -43.18 -0.04 14.14
CA VAL A 18 -42.79 0.11 12.73
C VAL A 18 -41.62 1.08 12.58
N SER A 19 -41.65 2.20 13.30
CA SER A 19 -40.56 3.17 13.30
C SER A 19 -39.26 2.58 13.86
N LYS A 20 -39.32 1.76 14.92
CA LYS A 20 -38.15 1.07 15.45
C LYS A 20 -37.56 0.09 14.44
N ILE A 21 -38.39 -0.74 13.81
CA ILE A 21 -37.92 -1.69 12.78
C ILE A 21 -37.22 -0.95 11.64
N TYR A 22 -37.83 0.13 11.15
CA TYR A 22 -37.23 0.93 10.09
C TYR A 22 -35.90 1.56 10.51
N ASN A 23 -35.83 2.14 11.71
CA ASN A 23 -34.58 2.72 12.22
C ASN A 23 -33.49 1.65 12.42
N ASP A 24 -33.84 0.48 12.92
CA ASP A 24 -32.90 -0.62 13.11
C ASP A 24 -32.35 -1.12 11.77
N ASP A 25 -33.20 -1.24 10.75
CA ASP A 25 -32.79 -1.60 9.39
C ASP A 25 -31.88 -0.54 8.75
N VAL A 26 -32.21 0.75 8.92
CA VAL A 26 -31.37 1.85 8.43
C VAL A 26 -30.00 1.83 9.11
N ASN A 27 -29.96 1.69 10.43
CA ASN A 27 -28.72 1.64 11.20
C ASN A 27 -27.84 0.44 10.81
N LYS A 28 -28.46 -0.73 10.63
CA LYS A 28 -27.76 -1.94 10.20
C LYS A 28 -27.17 -1.77 8.80
N ASN A 29 -27.94 -1.21 7.87
CA ASN A 29 -27.47 -0.94 6.51
C ASN A 29 -26.32 0.09 6.51
N GLN A 30 -26.41 1.12 7.35
CA GLN A 30 -25.34 2.10 7.49
C GLN A 30 -24.05 1.48 8.05
N ALA A 31 -24.16 0.62 9.07
CA ALA A 31 -23.02 -0.09 9.64
C ALA A 31 -22.35 -1.02 8.61
N ILE A 32 -23.14 -1.75 7.82
CA ILE A 32 -22.62 -2.61 6.75
C ILE A 32 -21.88 -1.78 5.69
N GLN A 33 -22.43 -0.64 5.28
CA GLN A 33 -21.78 0.25 4.33
C GLN A 33 -20.44 0.78 4.86
N GLN A 34 -20.40 1.23 6.12
CA GLN A 34 -19.15 1.69 6.75
C GLN A 34 -18.11 0.56 6.81
N GLN A 35 -18.51 -0.66 7.13
CA GLN A 35 -17.62 -1.82 7.14
C GLN A 35 -17.07 -2.14 5.74
N GLN A 36 -17.90 -2.06 4.69
CA GLN A 36 -17.45 -2.30 3.32
C GLN A 36 -16.48 -1.21 2.84
N GLN A 37 -16.73 0.04 3.19
CA GLN A 37 -15.85 1.17 2.85
C GLN A 37 -14.48 1.02 3.53
N THR A 38 -14.46 0.72 4.83
CA THR A 38 -13.19 0.51 5.58
C THR A 38 -12.41 -0.70 5.06
N ALA A 39 -13.09 -1.80 4.72
CA ALA A 39 -12.46 -2.96 4.10
C ALA A 39 -11.85 -2.62 2.73
N SER A 40 -12.56 -1.83 1.92
CA SER A 40 -12.09 -1.40 0.60
C SER A 40 -10.89 -0.45 0.70
N GLN A 41 -10.94 0.54 1.60
CA GLN A 41 -9.82 1.43 1.88
C GLN A 41 -8.58 0.65 2.31
N THR A 42 -8.74 -0.28 3.25
CA THR A 42 -7.64 -1.13 3.74
C THR A 42 -7.00 -1.94 2.60
N LYS A 43 -7.81 -2.50 1.68
CA LYS A 43 -7.29 -3.21 0.51
C LYS A 43 -6.51 -2.30 -0.42
N ILE A 44 -7.00 -1.08 -0.67
CA ILE A 44 -6.31 -0.09 -1.50
C ILE A 44 -4.96 0.28 -0.87
N ASP A 45 -4.95 0.57 0.44
CA ASP A 45 -3.72 0.94 1.16
C ASP A 45 -2.68 -0.18 1.13
N ASN A 46 -3.11 -1.43 1.30
CA ASN A 46 -2.23 -2.59 1.24
C ASN A 46 -1.64 -2.80 -0.17
N ASN A 47 -2.47 -2.66 -1.22
CA ASN A 47 -2.02 -2.75 -2.60
C ASN A 47 -1.02 -1.64 -2.94
N LEU A 48 -1.32 -0.40 -2.53
CA LEU A 48 -0.44 0.75 -2.73
C LEU A 48 0.91 0.53 -2.01
N LYS A 49 0.88 0.11 -0.75
CA LYS A 49 2.09 -0.24 0.01
C LYS A 49 2.89 -1.34 -0.69
N GLN A 50 2.25 -2.36 -1.23
CA GLN A 50 2.93 -3.44 -1.95
C GLN A 50 3.64 -2.93 -3.21
N VAL A 51 2.98 -2.09 -4.00
CA VAL A 51 3.57 -1.48 -5.22
C VAL A 51 4.74 -0.58 -4.86
N VAL A 52 4.56 0.34 -3.90
CA VAL A 52 5.61 1.25 -3.44
C VAL A 52 6.80 0.47 -2.87
N ASN A 53 6.56 -0.57 -2.07
CA ASN A 53 7.63 -1.42 -1.55
C ASN A 53 8.39 -2.13 -2.67
N ARG A 54 7.70 -2.61 -3.71
CA ARG A 54 8.33 -3.25 -4.87
C ARG A 54 9.19 -2.26 -5.66
N GLU A 55 8.72 -1.05 -5.88
CA GLU A 55 9.48 0.02 -6.54
C GLU A 55 10.72 0.41 -5.72
N ASN A 56 10.57 0.57 -4.41
CA ASN A 56 11.69 0.88 -3.51
C ASN A 56 12.76 -0.22 -3.51
N VAL A 57 12.36 -1.49 -3.51
CA VAL A 57 13.29 -2.64 -3.58
C VAL A 57 14.00 -2.68 -4.93
N GLN A 58 13.30 -2.45 -6.04
CA GLN A 58 13.93 -2.38 -7.36
C GLN A 58 14.91 -1.21 -7.47
N ASN A 59 14.51 -0.02 -7.04
CA ASN A 59 15.34 1.18 -7.05
C ASN A 59 16.58 1.01 -6.16
N GLY A 60 16.43 0.43 -4.97
CA GLY A 60 17.54 0.09 -4.08
C GLY A 60 18.52 -0.88 -4.72
N ARG A 61 18.03 -1.97 -5.33
CA ARG A 61 18.87 -2.96 -6.02
C ARG A 61 19.59 -2.39 -7.23
N VAL A 62 18.95 -1.49 -7.99
CA VAL A 62 19.58 -0.80 -9.12
C VAL A 62 20.68 0.14 -8.63
N LYS A 63 20.41 0.93 -7.59
CA LYS A 63 21.38 1.85 -7.00
C LYS A 63 22.61 1.12 -6.44
N GLU A 64 22.40 0.04 -5.68
CA GLU A 64 23.48 -0.80 -5.15
C GLU A 64 24.34 -1.40 -6.28
N LYS A 65 23.70 -1.89 -7.35
CA LYS A 65 24.41 -2.42 -8.51
C LYS A 65 25.24 -1.34 -9.23
N GLN A 66 24.67 -0.15 -9.42
CA GLN A 66 25.37 0.99 -10.03
C GLN A 66 26.56 1.46 -9.19
N GLU A 67 26.39 1.56 -7.86
CA GLU A 67 27.47 1.92 -6.94
C GLU A 67 28.61 0.89 -6.96
N LYS A 68 28.27 -0.41 -6.97
CA LYS A 68 29.25 -1.50 -7.03
C LYS A 68 30.02 -1.54 -8.35
N ASP A 69 29.34 -1.29 -9.47
CA ASP A 69 29.97 -1.23 -10.80
C ASP A 69 30.88 0.01 -10.93
N ASN A 70 30.46 1.17 -10.43
CA ASN A 70 31.29 2.38 -10.38
C ASN A 70 32.54 2.20 -9.51
N SER A 71 32.41 1.59 -8.33
CA SER A 71 33.54 1.32 -7.43
C SER A 71 34.58 0.42 -8.11
N ARG A 72 34.13 -0.66 -8.76
CA ARG A 72 35.00 -1.59 -9.49
C ARG A 72 35.70 -0.93 -10.69
N GLN A 73 35.02 0.00 -11.36
CA GLN A 73 35.60 0.72 -12.49
C GLN A 73 36.67 1.73 -12.02
N ASN A 74 36.45 2.40 -10.89
CA ASN A 74 37.42 3.30 -10.27
C ASN A 74 38.68 2.56 -9.75
N GLU A 75 38.52 1.38 -9.14
CA GLU A 75 39.66 0.55 -8.74
C GLU A 75 40.50 0.08 -9.93
N LYS A 76 39.86 -0.31 -11.04
CA LYS A 76 40.56 -0.68 -12.28
C LYS A 76 41.32 0.48 -12.91
N LYS A 77 40.79 1.71 -12.85
CA LYS A 77 41.50 2.92 -13.32
C LYS A 77 42.72 3.23 -12.46
N LYS A 78 42.58 3.21 -11.12
CA LYS A 78 43.73 3.41 -10.20
C LYS A 78 44.85 2.40 -10.41
N LYS A 79 44.52 1.11 -10.62
CA LYS A 79 45.52 0.06 -10.89
C LYS A 79 46.25 0.22 -12.22
N ARG A 80 45.64 0.89 -13.22
CA ARG A 80 46.30 1.16 -14.51
C ARG A 80 47.25 2.35 -14.42
N GLN A 81 46.86 3.42 -13.72
CA GLN A 81 47.75 4.58 -13.50
C GLN A 81 49.04 4.21 -12.76
N ASN A 82 48.96 3.46 -11.66
CA ASN A 82 50.15 3.02 -10.93
C ASN A 82 51.11 2.12 -11.74
N LYS A 83 50.64 1.49 -12.82
CA LYS A 83 51.48 0.62 -13.67
C LYS A 83 52.24 1.39 -14.74
N ASP A 84 51.79 2.60 -15.08
CA ASP A 84 52.46 3.46 -16.06
C ASP A 84 53.55 4.33 -15.40
N ASP A 85 53.47 4.58 -14.09
CA ASP A 85 54.50 5.29 -13.32
C ASP A 85 55.75 4.44 -13.01
N ASP A 86 55.68 3.11 -13.14
CA ASP A 86 56.78 2.15 -12.88
C ASP A 86 57.67 1.89 -14.12
N ARG A 87 57.49 2.63 -15.22
CA ARG A 87 58.31 2.46 -16.43
C ARG A 87 59.63 3.22 -16.28
N PRO A 88 60.80 2.57 -16.35
CA PRO A 88 62.08 3.27 -16.28
C PRO A 88 62.24 4.15 -17.54
N THR A 89 62.31 5.47 -17.34
CA THR A 89 62.68 6.42 -18.39
C THR A 89 64.14 6.18 -18.75
N ILE A 90 64.41 5.66 -19.95
CA ILE A 90 65.76 5.51 -20.47
C ILE A 90 66.13 6.79 -21.20
N ASP A 91 66.96 7.62 -20.56
CA ASP A 91 67.53 8.82 -21.19
C ASP A 91 68.61 8.40 -22.20
N ILE A 92 68.31 8.52 -23.50
CA ILE A 92 69.29 8.39 -24.57
C ILE A 92 69.89 9.77 -24.81
N ARG A 93 71.15 9.96 -24.41
CA ARG A 93 71.92 11.19 -24.65
C ARG A 93 72.56 11.10 -26.05
N VAL A 94 72.22 12.05 -26.93
CA VAL A 94 72.79 12.24 -28.28
C VAL A 94 74.02 13.13 -28.19
#